data_AF-A0A0B1TBX8-F1
#
_entry.id   AF-A0A0B1TBX8-F1
#
_cell.length_a   1.000
_cell.length_b   1.000
_cell.length_c   1.000
_cell.angle_alpha   90.00
_cell.angle_beta   90.00
_cell.angle_gamma   90.00
#
_symmetry.space_group_name_H-M   'P 1'
#
loop_
_entity.id
_entity.type
_entity.pdbx_description
1 polymer ?
#
loop_
_entity_poly.entity_id
_entity_poly.type
_entity_poly.pdbx_seq_one_letter_code
_entity_poly.pdbx_strand_id
1 'polypeptide(L)'
;MRKVINDIYCPNACVGRSNLHCLAGGYPDPNNCAVCRCPEGLGGADCSRLQPSACGGELHATDQWQTLNSPSGKDVVCYWRISVPEGSKVRFRLSDGEFPCSYGCQSYVEIKHKLDIRLTGFRSNRFTLFIIDLSSVPAES
;
A
#
# COMPACT_ATOMS: atom_id res chain seq x y z
N MET A 1 0.31 4.06 -16.05
CA MET A 1 -0.97 4.61 -16.58
C MET A 1 -2.02 4.53 -15.47
N ARG A 2 -2.81 5.58 -15.21
CA ARG A 2 -3.91 5.55 -14.21
C ARG A 2 -5.17 4.95 -14.85
N LYS A 3 -6.03 4.28 -14.07
CA LYS A 3 -7.26 3.64 -14.58
C LYS A 3 -8.13 4.61 -15.40
N VAL A 4 -8.35 5.83 -14.92
CA VAL A 4 -9.16 6.83 -15.64
C VAL A 4 -8.65 7.08 -17.06
N ILE A 5 -7.32 7.14 -17.23
CA ILE A 5 -6.71 7.30 -18.56
C ILE A 5 -6.93 6.04 -19.38
N ASN A 6 -6.72 4.85 -18.80
CA ASN A 6 -7.00 3.58 -19.48
C ASN A 6 -8.47 3.49 -19.94
N ASP A 7 -9.43 3.88 -19.12
CA ASP A 7 -10.85 3.77 -19.44
C ASP A 7 -11.25 4.70 -20.60
N ILE A 8 -10.55 5.85 -20.76
CA ILE A 8 -10.76 6.79 -21.86
C ILE A 8 -10.10 6.31 -23.16
N TYR A 9 -8.83 5.89 -23.09
CA TYR A 9 -8.03 5.59 -24.28
C TYR A 9 -8.08 4.12 -24.73
N CYS A 10 -8.47 3.21 -23.84
CA CYS A 10 -8.58 1.77 -24.09
C CYS A 10 -9.93 1.22 -23.63
N PRO A 11 -11.07 1.83 -24.04
CA PRO A 11 -12.38 1.30 -23.68
C PRO A 11 -12.54 -0.11 -24.24
N ASN A 12 -13.09 -1.02 -23.42
CA ASN A 12 -13.44 -2.38 -23.80
C ASN A 12 -12.29 -3.30 -24.27
N ALA A 13 -11.02 -2.93 -24.05
CA ALA A 13 -9.87 -3.72 -24.52
C ALA A 13 -9.88 -5.21 -24.09
N CYS A 14 -10.48 -5.50 -22.93
CA CYS A 14 -10.57 -6.84 -22.35
C CYS A 14 -11.97 -7.44 -22.29
N VAL A 15 -12.98 -6.78 -22.88
CA VAL A 15 -14.35 -7.29 -22.89
C VAL A 15 -14.42 -8.61 -23.66
N GLY A 16 -14.95 -9.65 -23.01
CA GLY A 16 -15.07 -10.99 -23.58
C GLY A 16 -13.78 -11.80 -23.65
N ARG A 17 -12.64 -11.26 -23.17
CA ARG A 17 -11.33 -11.93 -23.21
C ARG A 17 -10.91 -12.54 -21.89
N SER A 18 -11.40 -12.00 -20.77
CA SER A 18 -11.16 -12.57 -19.44
C SER A 18 -12.27 -12.18 -18.46
N ASN A 19 -12.46 -13.01 -17.43
CA ASN A 19 -13.28 -12.71 -16.25
C ASN A 19 -12.39 -12.33 -15.05
N LEU A 20 -11.19 -11.80 -15.32
CA LEU A 20 -10.24 -11.46 -14.28
C LEU A 20 -10.76 -10.26 -13.47
N HIS A 21 -10.99 -10.47 -12.18
CA HIS A 21 -11.44 -9.44 -11.26
C HIS A 21 -10.26 -8.81 -10.53
N CYS A 22 -9.91 -7.57 -10.87
CA CYS A 22 -8.81 -6.85 -10.22
C CYS A 22 -9.23 -6.27 -8.87
N LEU A 23 -8.40 -6.46 -7.86
CA LEU A 23 -8.65 -5.99 -6.49
C LEU A 23 -8.03 -4.61 -6.23
N ALA A 24 -8.46 -4.00 -5.12
CA ALA A 24 -7.87 -2.79 -4.54
C ALA A 24 -7.79 -1.57 -5.50
N GLY A 25 -8.66 -1.54 -6.51
CA GLY A 25 -8.68 -0.49 -7.54
C GLY A 25 -7.76 -0.76 -8.75
N GLY A 26 -7.18 -1.95 -8.87
CA GLY A 26 -6.52 -2.39 -10.09
C GLY A 26 -7.47 -2.44 -11.30
N TYR A 27 -6.91 -2.58 -12.50
CA TYR A 27 -7.68 -2.73 -13.73
C TYR A 27 -6.99 -3.69 -14.70
N PRO A 28 -7.72 -4.38 -15.60
CA PRO A 28 -7.12 -5.31 -16.54
C PRO A 28 -6.08 -4.61 -17.42
N ASP A 29 -4.94 -5.26 -17.66
CA ASP A 29 -3.96 -4.75 -18.60
C ASP A 29 -4.52 -4.81 -20.02
N PRO A 30 -4.66 -3.68 -20.74
CA PRO A 30 -5.21 -3.66 -22.09
C PRO A 30 -4.38 -4.47 -23.11
N ASN A 31 -3.10 -4.70 -22.83
CA ASN A 31 -2.21 -5.51 -23.66
C ASN A 31 -2.21 -6.99 -23.26
N ASN A 32 -2.62 -7.32 -22.03
CA ASN A 32 -2.70 -8.69 -21.54
C ASN A 32 -3.83 -8.84 -20.51
N CYS A 33 -5.01 -9.20 -20.99
CA CYS A 33 -6.22 -9.32 -20.17
C CYS A 33 -6.18 -10.42 -19.09
N ALA A 34 -5.14 -11.26 -19.08
CA ALA A 34 -4.93 -12.27 -18.05
C ALA A 34 -4.18 -11.73 -16.80
N VAL A 35 -3.76 -10.46 -16.81
CA VAL A 35 -3.11 -9.80 -15.67
C VAL A 35 -3.68 -8.39 -15.45
N CYS A 36 -3.73 -7.97 -14.20
CA CYS A 36 -4.13 -6.63 -13.79
C CYS A 36 -2.93 -5.69 -13.70
N ARG A 37 -3.15 -4.42 -14.07
CA ARG A 37 -2.30 -3.31 -13.66
C ARG A 37 -2.66 -2.92 -12.23
N CYS A 38 -1.76 -3.20 -11.31
CA CYS A 38 -1.98 -3.01 -9.88
C CYS A 38 -1.60 -1.62 -9.39
N PRO A 39 -2.29 -1.10 -8.37
CA PRO A 39 -1.80 0.06 -7.62
C PRO A 39 -0.44 -0.24 -6.99
N GLU A 40 0.32 0.82 -6.74
CA GLU A 40 1.62 0.75 -6.07
C GLU A 40 1.53 0.03 -4.71
N GLY A 41 2.44 -0.92 -4.48
CA GLY A 41 2.47 -1.77 -3.30
C GLY A 41 1.69 -3.08 -3.44
N LEU A 42 0.97 -3.32 -4.54
CA LEU A 42 0.30 -4.58 -4.81
C LEU A 42 0.78 -5.23 -6.11
N GLY A 43 0.63 -6.55 -6.20
CA GLY A 43 1.01 -7.35 -7.35
C GLY A 43 0.23 -8.67 -7.44
N GLY A 44 0.67 -9.53 -8.35
CA GLY A 44 -0.07 -10.73 -8.74
C GLY A 44 -1.01 -10.48 -9.92
N ALA A 45 -1.65 -11.54 -10.41
CA ALA A 45 -2.54 -11.47 -11.57
C ALA A 45 -3.75 -10.55 -11.32
N ASP A 46 -4.25 -10.53 -10.09
CA ASP A 46 -5.47 -9.86 -9.64
C ASP A 46 -5.22 -8.73 -8.62
N CYS A 47 -3.95 -8.41 -8.34
CA CYS A 47 -3.55 -7.45 -7.29
C CYS A 47 -3.84 -7.90 -5.86
N SER A 48 -4.01 -9.21 -5.62
CA SER A 48 -4.23 -9.77 -4.28
C SER A 48 -2.99 -9.87 -3.41
N ARG A 49 -1.79 -9.76 -4.00
CA ARG A 49 -0.52 -9.99 -3.29
C ARG A 49 0.17 -8.68 -2.98
N LEU A 50 0.93 -8.63 -1.89
CA LEU A 50 1.85 -7.54 -1.64
C LEU A 50 2.95 -7.53 -2.72
N GLN A 51 3.30 -6.34 -3.21
CA GLN A 51 4.40 -6.19 -4.15
C GLN A 51 5.74 -6.52 -3.46
N PRO A 52 6.63 -7.31 -4.08
CA PRO A 52 7.94 -7.59 -3.51
C PRO A 52 8.77 -6.31 -3.34
N SER A 53 9.39 -6.16 -2.17
CA SER A 53 10.34 -5.11 -1.84
C SER A 53 11.45 -5.66 -0.94
N ALA A 54 12.58 -4.94 -0.85
CA ALA A 54 13.71 -5.34 0.00
C ALA A 54 13.41 -5.27 1.51
N CYS A 55 12.28 -4.67 1.86
CA CYS A 55 11.81 -4.43 3.21
C CYS A 55 10.28 -4.41 3.22
N GLY A 56 9.70 -4.64 4.40
CA GLY A 56 8.27 -4.74 4.55
C GLY A 56 7.74 -6.17 4.42
N GLY A 57 6.43 -6.32 4.51
CA GLY A 57 5.78 -7.62 4.57
C GLY A 57 4.33 -7.55 5.03
N GLU A 58 3.73 -8.73 5.15
CA GLU A 58 2.36 -8.88 5.62
C GLU A 58 2.34 -9.17 7.12
N LEU A 59 1.54 -8.42 7.85
CA LEU A 59 1.39 -8.57 9.30
C LEU A 59 -0.08 -8.63 9.69
N HIS A 60 -0.36 -9.45 10.70
CA HIS A 60 -1.61 -9.42 11.43
C HIS A 60 -1.41 -8.61 12.71
N ALA A 61 -2.15 -7.51 12.85
CA ALA A 61 -2.04 -6.64 14.01
C ALA A 61 -2.74 -7.28 15.22
N THR A 62 -2.01 -7.45 16.31
CA THR A 62 -2.53 -7.96 17.59
C THR A 62 -2.87 -6.83 18.54
N ASP A 63 -3.54 -7.12 19.64
CA ASP A 63 -3.81 -6.17 20.73
C ASP A 63 -2.53 -5.60 21.36
N GLN A 64 -1.41 -6.29 21.19
CA GLN A 64 -0.08 -5.86 21.60
C GLN A 64 0.55 -4.92 20.57
N TRP A 65 1.36 -3.97 21.05
CA TRP A 65 2.11 -3.06 20.18
C TRP A 65 3.19 -3.80 19.40
N GLN A 66 3.17 -3.62 18.08
CA GLN A 66 4.15 -4.15 17.14
C GLN A 66 4.82 -2.98 16.41
N THR A 67 6.15 -3.03 16.30
CA THR A 67 6.94 -1.97 15.69
C THR A 67 7.34 -2.35 14.26
N LEU A 68 7.02 -1.48 13.30
CA LEU A 68 7.50 -1.56 11.92
C LEU A 68 8.61 -0.54 11.73
N ASN A 69 9.74 -1.00 11.19
CA ASN A 69 10.90 -0.16 10.92
C ASN A 69 11.26 -0.22 9.43
N SER A 70 11.41 0.93 8.80
CA SER A 70 12.03 1.03 7.47
C SER A 70 13.56 0.99 7.60
N PRO A 71 14.30 0.30 6.73
CA PRO A 71 15.75 0.44 6.69
C PRO A 71 16.14 1.86 6.27
N SER A 72 17.31 2.32 6.74
CA SER A 72 17.91 3.57 6.30
C SER A 72 18.56 3.39 4.93
N GLY A 73 18.39 4.36 4.04
CA GLY A 73 18.97 4.33 2.70
C GLY A 73 18.28 5.29 1.73
N LYS A 74 18.97 5.61 0.64
CA LYS A 74 18.37 6.32 -0.50
C LYS A 74 17.69 5.32 -1.42
N ASP A 75 16.59 5.72 -2.06
CA ASP A 75 15.86 4.93 -3.04
C ASP A 75 15.33 3.58 -2.53
N VAL A 76 15.08 3.50 -1.22
CA VAL A 76 14.46 2.35 -0.57
C VAL A 76 12.95 2.53 -0.56
N VAL A 77 12.23 1.59 -1.17
CA VAL A 77 10.76 1.54 -1.13
C VAL A 77 10.34 0.25 -0.43
N CYS A 78 9.52 0.39 0.61
CA CYS A 78 9.02 -0.72 1.42
C CYS A 78 7.50 -0.74 1.36
N TYR A 79 6.91 -1.94 1.35
CA TYR A 79 5.47 -2.12 1.41
C TYR A 79 5.09 -2.98 2.61
N TRP A 80 4.12 -2.53 3.38
CA TRP A 80 3.53 -3.31 4.47
C TRP A 80 2.04 -3.51 4.23
N ARG A 81 1.55 -4.74 4.42
CA ARG A 81 0.13 -5.05 4.44
C ARG A 81 -0.26 -5.44 5.85
N ILE A 82 -1.01 -4.58 6.52
CA ILE A 82 -1.48 -4.81 7.88
C ILE A 82 -2.94 -5.26 7.81
N SER A 83 -3.23 -6.40 8.44
CA SER A 83 -4.57 -6.97 8.54
C SER A 83 -4.98 -7.09 9.99
N VAL A 84 -6.28 -7.01 10.24
CA VAL A 84 -6.88 -7.18 11.56
C VAL A 84 -8.05 -8.14 11.47
N PRO A 85 -8.43 -8.79 12.59
CA PRO A 85 -9.70 -9.52 12.66
C PRO A 85 -10.88 -8.65 12.21
N GLU A 86 -11.91 -9.28 11.67
CA GLU A 86 -13.14 -8.58 11.29
C GLU A 86 -13.75 -7.89 12.51
N GLY A 87 -14.22 -6.66 12.33
CA GLY A 87 -14.73 -5.84 13.43
C GLY A 87 -13.66 -5.19 14.29
N SER A 88 -12.37 -5.37 14.01
CA SER A 88 -11.29 -4.62 14.66
C SER A 88 -10.78 -3.47 13.81
N LYS A 89 -10.12 -2.50 14.44
CA LYS A 89 -9.46 -1.35 13.81
C LYS A 89 -7.97 -1.36 14.13
N VAL A 90 -7.15 -0.84 13.23
CA VAL A 90 -5.72 -0.62 13.51
C VAL A 90 -5.55 0.74 14.18
N ARG A 91 -4.90 0.75 15.34
CA ARG A 91 -4.34 1.95 15.96
C ARG A 91 -2.86 2.00 15.61
N PHE A 92 -2.35 3.17 15.23
CA PHE A 92 -0.92 3.36 15.00
C PHE A 92 -0.43 4.69 15.57
N ARG A 93 0.86 4.77 15.83
CA ARG A 93 1.57 6.02 16.11
C ARG A 93 2.85 6.06 15.28
N LEU A 94 3.17 7.24 14.77
CA LEU A 94 4.45 7.50 14.12
C LEU A 94 5.42 8.02 15.18
N SER A 95 6.52 7.30 15.36
CA SER A 95 7.61 7.67 16.25
C SER A 95 8.79 8.16 15.39
N ASP A 96 9.41 9.27 15.79
CA ASP A 96 10.55 9.84 15.06
C ASP A 96 11.86 9.12 15.40
N GLY A 97 12.81 9.15 14.46
CA GLY A 97 14.20 8.74 14.66
C GLY A 97 15.14 9.85 14.17
N GLU A 98 16.09 10.26 15.02
CA GLU A 98 17.02 11.36 14.73
C GLU A 98 18.05 11.02 13.65
N PHE A 99 17.96 11.65 12.48
CA PHE A 99 19.08 11.83 11.54
C PHE A 99 18.92 13.14 10.74
N PRO A 100 20.02 13.81 10.35
CA PRO A 100 19.98 15.14 9.73
C PRO A 100 19.32 15.09 8.35
N CYS A 101 18.09 15.57 8.26
CA CYS A 101 17.48 15.93 6.99
C CYS A 101 18.22 17.14 6.41
N SER A 102 19.05 16.91 5.39
CA SER A 102 19.55 17.99 4.52
C SER A 102 18.50 18.38 3.49
N TYR A 103 18.59 19.61 2.97
CA TYR A 103 17.69 20.18 1.96
C TYR A 103 17.31 19.16 0.87
N GLY A 104 16.01 18.92 0.71
CA GLY A 104 15.47 18.01 -0.31
C GLY A 104 15.03 16.63 0.18
N CYS A 105 14.73 16.43 1.47
CA CYS A 105 14.17 15.16 1.96
C CYS A 105 12.93 14.72 1.16
N GLN A 106 13.09 13.69 0.33
CA GLN A 106 12.03 13.02 -0.45
C GLN A 106 11.52 11.74 0.21
N SER A 107 11.90 11.47 1.46
CA SER A 107 11.42 10.33 2.24
C SER A 107 10.02 10.62 2.77
N TYR A 108 9.09 9.70 2.56
CA TYR A 108 7.72 9.82 3.08
C TYR A 108 7.14 8.45 3.45
N VAL A 109 6.26 8.44 4.44
CA VAL A 109 5.33 7.33 4.67
C VAL A 109 3.97 7.73 4.17
N GLU A 110 3.35 6.80 3.42
CA GLU A 110 1.98 6.93 2.94
C GLU A 110 1.09 5.86 3.55
N ILE A 111 0.05 6.28 4.27
CA ILE A 111 -0.91 5.38 4.91
C ILE A 111 -2.17 5.32 4.07
N LYS A 112 -2.46 4.15 3.51
CA LYS A 112 -3.67 3.86 2.73
C LYS A 112 -4.58 2.90 3.50
N HIS A 113 -5.79 3.34 3.81
CA HIS A 113 -6.75 2.59 4.64
C HIS A 113 -8.11 2.36 3.96
N LYS A 114 -8.30 2.87 2.74
CA LYS A 114 -9.54 2.68 1.97
C LYS A 114 -9.43 1.41 1.14
N LEU A 115 -10.57 0.78 0.84
CA LEU A 115 -10.66 -0.36 -0.08
C LEU A 115 -10.09 -0.04 -1.47
N ASP A 116 -10.29 1.19 -1.94
CA ASP A 116 -9.63 1.73 -3.11
C ASP A 116 -8.35 2.47 -2.71
N ILE A 117 -7.20 1.83 -2.94
CA ILE A 117 -5.88 2.36 -2.59
C ILE A 117 -5.23 3.18 -3.72
N ARG A 118 -5.97 3.46 -4.79
CA ARG A 118 -5.49 4.35 -5.87
C ARG A 118 -5.35 5.79 -5.41
N LEU A 119 -6.18 6.19 -4.44
CA LEU A 119 -6.12 7.52 -3.86
C LEU A 119 -4.85 7.64 -3.00
N THR A 120 -4.20 8.80 -3.08
CA THR A 120 -3.08 9.11 -2.20
C THR A 120 -3.54 9.07 -0.76
N GLY A 121 -2.85 8.29 0.05
CA GLY A 121 -3.05 8.18 1.49
C GLY A 121 -2.55 9.42 2.22
N PHE A 122 -2.64 9.37 3.55
CA PHE A 122 -2.00 10.38 4.39
C PHE A 122 -0.48 10.28 4.23
N ARG A 123 0.18 11.38 3.84
CA ARG A 123 1.63 11.45 3.64
C ARG A 123 2.30 12.27 4.72
N SER A 124 3.39 11.73 5.28
CA SER A 124 4.23 12.44 6.23
C SER A 124 5.68 12.41 5.77
N ASN A 125 6.25 13.60 5.53
CA ASN A 125 7.59 13.79 4.96
C ASN A 125 8.61 14.33 5.98
N ARG A 126 8.26 14.34 7.27
CA ARG A 126 9.13 14.90 8.32
C ARG A 126 10.19 13.92 8.83
N PHE A 127 10.18 12.68 8.34
CA PHE A 127 10.87 11.57 8.97
C PHE A 127 11.79 10.88 7.96
N THR A 128 13.02 10.62 8.39
CA THR A 128 14.05 9.95 7.58
C THR A 128 14.12 8.44 7.89
N LEU A 129 13.63 8.07 9.07
CA LEU A 129 13.39 6.71 9.54
C LEU A 129 11.95 6.65 10.04
N PHE A 130 11.18 5.65 9.60
CA PHE A 130 9.80 5.49 10.05
C PHE A 130 9.72 4.31 11.01
N ILE A 131 9.48 4.64 12.28
CA ILE A 131 9.10 3.70 13.31
C ILE A 131 7.59 3.83 13.48
N ILE A 132 6.85 2.82 13.02
CA ILE A 132 5.39 2.78 13.16
C ILE A 132 5.08 1.72 14.21
N ASP A 133 4.63 2.16 15.39
CA ASP A 133 4.04 1.23 16.34
C ASP A 133 2.56 1.10 16.02
N LEU A 134 2.08 -0.14 15.90
CA LEU A 134 0.68 -0.45 15.64
C LEU A 134 0.15 -1.52 16.58
N SER A 135 -1.15 -1.48 16.82
CA SER A 135 -1.91 -2.53 17.50
C SER A 135 -3.33 -2.58 16.95
N SER A 136 -4.03 -3.69 17.16
CA SER A 136 -5.46 -3.81 16.90
C SER A 136 -6.26 -3.41 18.13
N VAL A 137 -7.36 -2.72 17.87
CA VAL A 137 -8.36 -2.36 18.88
C VAL A 137 -9.71 -2.90 18.40
N PRO A 138 -10.53 -3.52 19.26
CA PRO A 138 -11.88 -3.90 18.88
C PRO A 138 -12.65 -2.65 18.46
N ALA A 139 -13.46 -2.72 17.40
CA ALA A 139 -14.40 -1.64 17.12
C ALA A 139 -15.46 -1.72 18.23
N GLU A 140 -15.37 -0.78 19.18
CA GLU A 140 -16.42 -0.60 20.18
C GLU A 140 -17.77 -0.45 19.47
N SER A 141 -18.77 -1.16 20.00
CA SER A 141 -20.16 -1.23 19.54
C SER A 141 -20.88 0.11 19.58
#